data_AF-A0A7W0WYF5-F1
#
_entry.id   AF-A0A7W0WYF5-F1
#
_cell.length_a   1.000
_cell.length_b   1.000
_cell.length_c   1.000
_cell.angle_alpha   90.00
_cell.angle_beta   90.00
_cell.angle_gamma   90.00
#
_symmetry.space_group_name_H-M   'P 1'
#
loop_
_entity.id
_entity.type
_entity.pdbx_description
1 polymer ?
#
loop_
_entity_poly.entity_id
_entity_poly.type
_entity_poly.pdbx_seq_one_letter_code
_entity_poly.pdbx_strand_id
1 'polypeptide(L)'
;MTRLIALASLVAACVPLNRGDYEAANAQHIYRMCQDQNFAYESGYNAGLKRYRLDTGWVETSCAPETRGRIREHYHAGYNIGIANAPIVVPTRATTYSYAEHCTFSSDCGEGRTCRSNQCMGEGYRGDACWFSSDCVSGSCNHRVCK
;
A
#
# COMPACT_ATOMS: atom_id res chain seq x y z
N MET A 1 36.11 25.27 22.80
CA MET A 1 34.70 24.84 22.80
C MET A 1 34.32 24.50 21.37
N THR A 2 34.32 23.22 21.00
CA THR A 2 33.79 22.80 19.69
C THR A 2 33.18 21.41 19.87
N ARG A 3 31.85 21.35 19.99
CA ARG A 3 31.10 20.09 20.01
C ARG A 3 30.88 19.66 18.57
N LEU A 4 31.48 18.56 18.15
CA LEU A 4 31.10 17.83 16.95
C LEU A 4 29.72 17.21 17.19
N ILE A 5 28.72 17.71 16.47
CA ILE A 5 27.40 17.07 16.40
C ILE A 5 27.49 16.00 15.31
N ALA A 6 27.51 14.75 15.73
CA ALA A 6 27.33 13.62 14.83
C ALA A 6 25.88 13.61 14.33
N LEU A 7 25.69 13.95 13.05
CA LEU A 7 24.45 13.69 12.34
C LEU A 7 24.34 12.19 12.09
N ALA A 8 23.57 11.50 12.92
CA ALA A 8 23.16 10.13 12.68
C ALA A 8 22.15 10.13 11.52
N SER A 9 22.61 9.74 10.33
CA SER A 9 21.75 9.45 9.19
C SER A 9 20.84 8.28 9.54
N LEU A 10 19.54 8.56 9.70
CA LEU A 10 18.49 7.55 9.76
C LEU A 10 18.28 6.97 8.35
N VAL A 11 19.08 5.97 8.01
CA VAL A 11 18.77 5.09 6.90
C VAL A 11 17.70 4.12 7.41
N ALA A 12 16.44 4.36 7.07
CA ALA A 12 15.37 3.39 7.28
C ALA A 12 15.61 2.22 6.32
N ALA A 13 16.45 1.28 6.72
CA ALA A 13 16.60 0.02 6.03
C ALA A 13 15.26 -0.73 6.13
N CYS A 14 14.76 -1.28 5.03
CA CYS A 14 13.65 -2.21 5.03
C CYS A 14 14.05 -3.45 5.85
N VAL A 15 13.83 -3.41 7.15
CA VAL A 15 14.05 -4.56 8.02
C VAL A 15 12.93 -5.56 7.72
N PRO A 16 13.24 -6.80 7.31
CA PRO A 16 12.22 -7.83 7.18
C PRO A 16 11.50 -7.96 8.53
N LEU A 17 10.18 -7.73 8.54
CA LEU A 17 9.36 -7.86 9.73
C LEU A 17 9.51 -9.28 10.27
N ASN A 18 9.85 -9.41 11.55
CA ASN A 18 9.79 -10.72 12.19
C ASN A 18 8.32 -11.13 12.32
N ARG A 19 8.06 -12.44 12.44
CA ARG A 19 6.70 -12.99 12.51
C ARG A 19 5.80 -12.29 13.54
N GLY A 20 6.36 -11.90 14.69
CA GLY A 20 5.62 -11.16 15.72
C GLY A 20 5.16 -9.77 15.28
N ASP A 21 5.97 -9.06 14.50
CA ASP A 21 5.63 -7.73 13.99
C ASP A 21 4.56 -7.81 12.90
N TYR A 22 4.61 -8.86 12.07
CA TYR A 22 3.57 -9.16 11.09
C TYR A 22 2.23 -9.48 11.77
N GLU A 23 2.25 -10.32 12.83
CA GLU A 23 1.05 -10.65 13.59
C GLU A 23 0.46 -9.42 14.28
N ALA A 24 1.29 -8.53 14.85
CA ALA A 24 0.85 -7.28 15.45
C ALA A 24 0.26 -6.31 14.41
N ALA A 25 0.92 -6.12 13.26
CA ALA A 25 0.42 -5.28 12.18
C ALA A 25 -0.91 -5.82 11.62
N ASN A 26 -1.03 -7.14 11.48
CA ASN A 26 -2.27 -7.79 11.05
C ASN A 26 -3.41 -7.59 12.07
N ALA A 27 -3.11 -7.69 13.36
CA ALA A 27 -4.11 -7.43 14.41
C ALA A 27 -4.59 -5.96 14.39
N GLN A 28 -3.67 -5.00 14.22
CA GLN A 28 -4.03 -3.59 14.09
C GLN A 28 -4.85 -3.32 12.82
N HIS A 29 -4.51 -3.97 11.71
CA HIS A 29 -5.27 -3.87 10.48
C HIS A 29 -6.71 -4.37 10.65
N ILE A 30 -6.90 -5.55 11.23
CA ILE A 30 -8.22 -6.12 11.53
C ILE A 30 -9.00 -5.22 12.49
N TYR A 31 -8.35 -4.72 13.55
CA TYR A 31 -8.97 -3.80 14.48
C TYR A 31 -9.50 -2.54 13.78
N ARG A 32 -8.71 -1.96 12.88
CA ARG A 32 -9.12 -0.77 12.12
C ARG A 32 -10.28 -1.06 11.17
N MET A 33 -10.30 -2.23 10.52
CA MET A 33 -11.44 -2.65 9.69
C MET A 33 -12.73 -2.78 10.50
N CYS A 34 -12.67 -3.18 11.77
CA CYS A 34 -13.87 -3.28 12.61
C CYS A 34 -14.41 -1.91 13.08
N GLN A 35 -13.58 -0.86 13.08
CA GLN A 35 -13.94 0.48 13.55
C GLN A 35 -14.37 1.42 12.42
N ASP A 36 -13.84 1.21 11.21
CA ASP A 36 -14.01 2.12 10.08
C ASP A 36 -14.52 1.36 8.84
N GLN A 37 -15.74 1.72 8.42
CA GLN A 37 -16.42 1.13 7.27
C GLN A 37 -15.74 1.47 5.94
N ASN A 38 -15.16 2.67 5.83
CA ASN A 38 -14.41 3.06 4.63
C ASN A 38 -13.12 2.25 4.55
N PHE A 39 -12.44 2.07 5.68
CA PHE A 39 -11.26 1.22 5.74
C PHE A 39 -11.58 -0.25 5.41
N ALA A 40 -12.69 -0.79 5.90
CA ALA A 40 -13.15 -2.13 5.52
C ALA A 40 -13.45 -2.24 4.01
N TYR A 41 -14.09 -1.22 3.43
CA TYR A 41 -14.34 -1.16 1.99
C TYR A 41 -13.03 -1.14 1.18
N GLU A 42 -12.07 -0.29 1.55
CA GLU A 42 -10.76 -0.20 0.91
C GLU A 42 -9.99 -1.54 0.99
N SER A 43 -9.98 -2.16 2.17
CA SER A 43 -9.39 -3.49 2.35
C SER A 43 -10.04 -4.54 1.47
N GLY A 44 -11.38 -4.52 1.36
CA GLY A 44 -12.13 -5.39 0.47
C GLY A 44 -11.74 -5.18 -0.99
N TYR A 45 -11.73 -3.92 -1.45
CA TYR A 45 -11.35 -3.54 -2.81
C TYR A 45 -9.95 -4.04 -3.18
N ASN A 46 -8.98 -3.88 -2.29
CA ASN A 46 -7.61 -4.36 -2.51
C ASN A 46 -7.53 -5.89 -2.58
N ALA A 47 -8.30 -6.61 -1.76
CA ALA A 47 -8.38 -8.07 -1.85
C ALA A 47 -9.00 -8.52 -3.18
N GLY A 48 -10.05 -7.82 -3.65
CA GLY A 48 -10.69 -8.07 -4.94
C GLY A 48 -9.77 -7.81 -6.13
N LEU A 49 -9.01 -6.70 -6.14
CA LEU A 49 -8.02 -6.38 -7.17
C LEU A 49 -6.98 -7.48 -7.33
N LYS A 50 -6.50 -8.03 -6.20
CA LYS A 50 -5.52 -9.12 -6.15
C LYS A 50 -6.13 -10.48 -6.45
N ARG A 51 -7.44 -10.56 -6.65
CA ARG A 51 -8.22 -11.81 -6.82
C ARG A 51 -7.98 -12.80 -5.68
N TYR A 52 -7.74 -12.28 -4.47
CA TYR A 52 -7.69 -13.13 -3.28
C TYR A 52 -9.06 -13.73 -3.01
N ARG A 53 -9.12 -14.85 -2.31
CA ARG A 53 -10.40 -15.43 -1.91
C ARG A 53 -11.12 -14.45 -0.99
N LEU A 54 -12.39 -14.15 -1.28
CA LEU A 54 -13.26 -13.41 -0.36
C LEU A 54 -13.32 -14.15 0.99
N ASP A 55 -12.77 -13.53 2.02
CA ASP A 55 -12.80 -14.02 3.40
C ASP A 55 -13.32 -12.94 4.34
N THR A 56 -14.41 -13.28 5.03
CA THR A 56 -15.00 -12.45 6.10
C THR A 56 -15.10 -13.20 7.42
N GLY A 57 -14.38 -14.31 7.58
CA GLY A 57 -14.38 -15.08 8.83
C GLY A 57 -13.90 -14.26 10.03
N TRP A 58 -12.95 -13.34 9.79
CA TRP A 58 -12.43 -12.42 10.79
C TRP A 58 -13.51 -11.51 11.40
N VAL A 59 -14.61 -11.22 10.69
CA VAL A 59 -15.69 -10.36 11.19
C VAL A 59 -16.35 -10.97 12.43
N GLU A 60 -16.55 -12.30 12.44
CA GLU A 60 -17.21 -12.99 13.55
C GLU A 60 -16.30 -13.15 14.78
N THR A 61 -15.00 -13.23 14.56
CA THR A 61 -14.01 -13.44 15.63
C THR A 61 -13.46 -12.15 16.22
N SER A 62 -13.44 -11.07 15.42
CA SER A 62 -12.66 -9.87 15.76
C SER A 62 -13.51 -8.61 15.89
N CYS A 63 -14.69 -8.54 15.29
CA CYS A 63 -15.56 -7.38 15.40
C CYS A 63 -16.64 -7.55 16.48
N ALA A 64 -17.01 -6.44 17.11
CA ALA A 64 -18.11 -6.37 18.05
C ALA A 64 -19.44 -6.78 17.37
N PRO A 65 -20.31 -7.59 18.00
CA PRO A 65 -21.51 -8.14 17.38
C PRO A 65 -22.38 -7.14 16.63
N GLU A 66 -22.53 -5.94 17.20
CA GLU A 66 -23.35 -4.85 16.67
C GLU A 66 -22.80 -4.20 15.39
N THR A 67 -21.50 -4.35 15.08
CA THR A 67 -20.90 -3.77 13.87
C THR A 67 -20.72 -4.79 12.74
N ARG A 68 -20.86 -6.09 13.01
CA ARG A 68 -20.53 -7.19 12.08
C ARG A 68 -21.23 -7.08 10.74
N GLY A 69 -22.55 -6.89 10.75
CA GLY A 69 -23.36 -6.82 9.51
C GLY A 69 -22.84 -5.72 8.58
N ARG A 70 -22.70 -4.52 9.12
CA ARG A 70 -22.24 -3.34 8.39
C ARG A 70 -20.81 -3.48 7.88
N ILE A 71 -19.86 -3.94 8.72
CA ILE A 71 -18.46 -4.12 8.28
C ILE A 71 -18.34 -5.16 7.17
N ARG A 72 -19.10 -6.27 7.27
CA ARG A 72 -19.15 -7.29 6.22
C ARG A 72 -19.68 -6.72 4.90
N GLU A 73 -20.78 -5.97 4.96
CA GLU A 73 -21.38 -5.36 3.77
C GLU A 73 -20.40 -4.43 3.06
N HIS A 74 -19.70 -3.57 3.81
CA HIS A 74 -18.71 -2.66 3.23
C HIS A 74 -17.51 -3.40 2.63
N TYR A 75 -16.97 -4.41 3.33
CA TYR A 75 -15.89 -5.23 2.81
C TYR A 75 -16.29 -5.98 1.53
N HIS A 76 -17.50 -6.58 1.51
CA HIS A 76 -18.05 -7.23 0.31
C HIS A 76 -18.24 -6.26 -0.85
N ALA A 77 -18.79 -5.08 -0.58
CA ALA A 77 -18.97 -4.05 -1.59
C ALA A 77 -17.63 -3.65 -2.22
N GLY A 78 -16.63 -3.36 -1.38
CA GLY A 78 -15.27 -3.09 -1.83
C GLY A 78 -14.71 -4.21 -2.68
N TYR A 79 -14.77 -5.45 -2.19
CA TYR A 79 -14.27 -6.63 -2.88
C TYR A 79 -14.89 -6.82 -4.28
N ASN A 80 -16.20 -6.66 -4.41
CA ASN A 80 -16.89 -6.80 -5.70
C ASN A 80 -16.44 -5.72 -6.69
N ILE A 81 -16.28 -4.48 -6.23
CA ILE A 81 -15.75 -3.40 -7.05
C ILE A 81 -14.27 -3.66 -7.41
N GLY A 82 -13.48 -4.19 -6.47
CA GLY A 82 -12.09 -4.60 -6.70
C GLY A 82 -11.97 -5.67 -7.78
N ILE A 83 -12.81 -6.71 -7.74
CA ILE A 83 -12.84 -7.75 -8.78
C ILE A 83 -13.22 -7.17 -10.14
N ALA A 84 -14.20 -6.26 -10.19
CA ALA A 84 -14.62 -5.63 -11.44
C ALA A 84 -13.51 -4.76 -12.07
N ASN A 85 -12.61 -4.21 -11.26
CA ASN A 85 -11.47 -3.40 -11.69
C ASN A 85 -10.15 -4.16 -11.76
N ALA A 86 -10.14 -5.45 -11.39
CA ALA A 86 -8.92 -6.25 -11.35
C ALA A 86 -8.37 -6.41 -12.78
N PRO A 87 -7.06 -6.12 -13.01
CA PRO A 87 -6.47 -6.27 -14.33
C PRO A 87 -6.64 -7.71 -14.82
N ILE A 88 -7.07 -7.85 -16.08
CA ILE A 88 -7.12 -9.16 -16.74
C ILE A 88 -5.67 -9.55 -17.04
N VAL A 89 -5.14 -10.51 -16.29
CA VAL A 89 -3.80 -11.06 -16.55
C VAL A 89 -3.89 -11.94 -17.79
N VAL A 90 -3.50 -11.38 -18.94
CA VAL A 90 -3.25 -12.15 -20.16
C VAL A 90 -1.82 -12.68 -20.08
N PRO A 91 -1.56 -13.99 -20.13
CA PRO A 91 -0.19 -14.51 -20.00
C PRO A 91 0.60 -14.20 -21.26
N THR A 92 1.32 -13.08 -21.28
CA THR A 92 2.31 -12.79 -22.32
C THR A 92 3.72 -13.11 -21.81
N ARG A 93 4.36 -14.01 -22.55
CA ARG A 93 5.72 -14.52 -22.34
C ARG A 93 6.74 -13.40 -22.64
N ALA A 94 7.09 -12.54 -21.67
CA ALA A 94 8.20 -11.60 -21.85
C ALA A 94 8.86 -11.20 -20.53
N THR A 95 10.13 -11.60 -20.42
CA THR A 95 11.13 -11.25 -19.42
C THR A 95 11.57 -9.79 -19.55
N THR A 96 11.36 -8.96 -18.53
CA THR A 96 12.30 -7.94 -18.00
C THR A 96 11.62 -7.15 -16.87
N TYR A 97 12.26 -7.11 -15.70
CA TYR A 97 11.81 -6.40 -14.49
C TYR A 97 11.97 -4.87 -14.63
N SER A 98 10.86 -4.15 -14.67
CA SER A 98 10.74 -2.82 -14.08
C SER A 98 9.27 -2.60 -13.70
N TYR A 99 8.83 -3.21 -12.59
CA TYR A 99 7.53 -2.86 -12.02
C TYR A 99 7.67 -1.48 -11.37
N ALA A 100 7.38 -0.44 -12.13
CA ALA A 100 6.60 0.64 -11.54
C ALA A 100 5.29 -0.05 -11.13
N GLU A 101 5.17 -0.41 -9.85
CA GLU A 101 3.96 -1.05 -9.34
C GLU A 101 2.79 -0.13 -9.67
N HIS A 102 1.90 -0.62 -10.53
CA HIS A 102 0.70 0.11 -10.87
C HIS A 102 -0.11 0.28 -9.59
N CYS A 103 -0.44 1.52 -9.24
CA CYS A 103 -1.20 1.83 -8.04
C CYS A 103 -2.54 2.47 -8.41
N THR A 104 -3.53 2.33 -7.54
CA THR A 104 -4.78 3.11 -7.61
C THR A 104 -4.83 4.10 -6.45
N PHE A 105 -4.27 3.72 -5.29
CA PHE A 105 -4.20 4.54 -4.08
C PHE A 105 -2.78 4.54 -3.51
N SER A 106 -2.43 5.57 -2.73
CA SER A 106 -1.09 5.69 -2.14
C SER A 106 -0.72 4.54 -1.19
N SER A 107 -1.71 3.86 -0.62
CA SER A 107 -1.51 2.65 0.19
C SER A 107 -0.93 1.47 -0.58
N ASP A 108 -1.05 1.47 -1.91
CA ASP A 108 -0.51 0.40 -2.77
C ASP A 108 1.01 0.48 -2.87
N CYS A 109 1.60 1.60 -2.45
CA CYS A 109 2.99 1.97 -2.75
C CYS A 109 3.98 1.71 -1.62
N GLY A 110 3.52 1.27 -0.45
CA GLY A 110 4.33 1.21 0.77
C GLY A 110 4.48 2.57 1.46
N GLU A 111 5.03 2.57 2.68
CA GLU A 111 5.20 3.80 3.47
C GLU A 111 6.06 4.85 2.74
N GLY A 112 5.66 6.12 2.88
CA GLY A 112 6.39 7.26 2.30
C GLY A 112 6.16 7.48 0.79
N ARG A 113 5.43 6.59 0.10
CA ARG A 113 5.15 6.70 -1.33
C ARG A 113 3.69 7.08 -1.61
N THR A 114 3.47 7.83 -2.69
CA THR A 114 2.17 8.34 -3.11
C THR A 114 1.82 7.79 -4.48
N CYS A 115 0.57 7.39 -4.68
CA CYS A 115 0.10 6.97 -5.98
C CYS A 115 -0.24 8.17 -6.87
N ARG A 116 0.37 8.25 -8.05
CA ARG A 116 0.06 9.28 -9.05
C ARG A 116 0.14 8.72 -10.45
N SER A 117 -0.88 9.00 -11.28
CA SER A 117 -0.95 8.52 -12.66
C SER A 117 -0.75 7.00 -12.76
N ASN A 118 -1.31 6.27 -11.80
CA ASN A 118 -1.15 4.83 -11.63
C ASN A 118 0.29 4.35 -11.40
N GLN A 119 1.16 5.18 -10.83
CA GLN A 119 2.52 4.77 -10.44
C GLN A 119 2.86 5.26 -9.03
N CYS A 120 3.54 4.40 -8.28
CA CYS A 120 4.06 4.71 -6.97
C CYS A 120 5.27 5.64 -7.06
N MET A 121 5.15 6.83 -6.45
CA MET A 121 6.16 7.88 -6.45
C MET A 121 6.60 8.20 -5.03
N GLY A 122 7.85 8.63 -4.81
CA GLY A 122 8.34 8.96 -3.45
C GLY A 122 9.79 8.59 -3.18
N GLU A 123 10.39 7.74 -4.02
CA GLU A 123 11.77 7.26 -3.85
C GLU A 123 12.47 7.00 -5.20
N GLY A 124 12.17 7.82 -6.21
CA GLY A 124 12.76 7.70 -7.53
C GLY A 124 14.27 7.98 -7.53
N TYR A 125 15.02 7.12 -8.21
CA TYR A 125 16.44 7.28 -8.51
C TYR A 125 16.62 8.08 -9.80
N ARG A 126 17.86 8.48 -10.10
CA ARG A 126 18.19 9.25 -11.30
C ARG A 126 17.70 8.55 -12.57
N GLY A 127 16.84 9.24 -13.34
CA GLY A 127 16.20 8.70 -14.54
C GLY A 127 14.75 8.25 -14.34
N ASP A 128 14.29 8.08 -13.10
CA ASP A 128 12.92 7.69 -12.80
C ASP A 128 11.94 8.86 -13.01
N ALA A 129 10.69 8.50 -13.29
CA ALA A 129 9.61 9.47 -13.45
C ALA A 129 9.31 10.16 -12.11
N CYS A 130 9.04 11.46 -12.16
CA CYS A 130 8.69 12.25 -10.98
C CYS A 130 7.71 13.37 -11.32
N TRP A 131 7.00 13.84 -10.31
CA TRP A 131 6.08 14.99 -10.41
C TRP A 131 6.52 16.14 -9.52
N PHE A 132 7.08 15.84 -8.35
CA PHE A 132 7.71 16.78 -7.43
C PHE A 132 9.11 16.33 -7.06
N SER A 133 9.92 17.28 -6.60
CA SER A 133 11.26 17.01 -6.08
C SER A 133 11.29 15.98 -4.95
N SER A 134 10.24 15.94 -4.11
CA SER A 134 10.08 14.95 -3.03
C SER A 134 9.84 13.53 -3.53
N ASP A 135 9.53 13.35 -4.83
CA ASP A 135 9.37 12.02 -5.41
C ASP A 135 10.74 11.36 -5.69
N CYS A 136 11.84 12.12 -5.57
CA CYS A 136 13.19 11.71 -5.88
C CYS A 136 14.07 11.64 -4.62
N VAL A 137 14.89 10.60 -4.50
CA VAL A 137 15.89 10.50 -3.41
C VAL A 137 16.87 11.67 -3.45
N SER A 138 17.18 12.20 -4.64
CA SER A 138 18.03 13.38 -4.83
C SER A 138 17.37 14.70 -4.44
N GLY A 139 16.06 14.71 -4.16
CA GLY A 139 15.30 15.94 -3.90
C GLY A 139 15.16 16.83 -5.13
N SER A 140 15.40 16.32 -6.34
CA SER A 140 15.40 17.09 -7.58
C SER A 140 14.64 16.39 -8.69
N CYS A 141 13.46 16.92 -9.00
CA CYS A 141 12.66 16.53 -10.15
C CYS A 141 12.76 17.59 -11.24
N ASN A 142 13.30 17.24 -12.41
CA ASN A 142 13.47 18.20 -13.50
C ASN A 142 13.05 17.57 -14.84
N HIS A 143 12.13 18.24 -15.55
CA HIS A 143 11.44 17.72 -16.75
C HIS A 143 10.76 16.37 -16.50
N ARG A 144 10.10 16.21 -15.34
CA ARG A 144 9.44 14.96 -14.90
C ARG A 144 10.37 13.77 -14.73
N VAL A 145 11.67 14.03 -14.57
CA VAL A 145 12.70 13.00 -14.37
C VAL A 145 13.58 13.36 -13.17
N CYS A 146 13.82 12.40 -12.28
CA CYS A 146 14.72 12.56 -11.14
C CYS A 146 16.17 12.75 -11.61
N LYS A 147 16.89 13.70 -11.00
CA LYS A 147 18.26 14.06 -11.39
C LYS A 147 19.33 13.48 -10.47
#